data_AF-A0A9W8LGI7-F1
#
_entry.id   AF-A0A9W8LGI7-F1
#
_cell.length_a   1.000
_cell.length_b   1.000
_cell.length_c   1.000
_cell.angle_alpha   90.00
_cell.angle_beta   90.00
_cell.angle_gamma   90.00
#
_symmetry.space_group_name_H-M   'P 1'
#
loop_
_entity.id
_entity.type
_entity.pdbx_description
1 polymer ?
#
loop_
_entity_poly.entity_id
_entity_poly.type
_entity_poly.pdbx_seq_one_letter_code
_entity_poly.pdbx_strand_id
1 'polypeptide(L)'
;MYSPAPAQPPAELAMSAAEQPILDALIAIRNRLAALKRDRGNYYRPNDIVGLYRELLEQASLLQSVRASEHHDNDAYKNRLDSVLDECFQLFSLFYLALGKNKEVPATYVHLVTVKQNFELMRDTGIYTDDDLEPFVVRLREIRQLIEAEAAQ
;
A
#
# COMPACT_ATOMS: atom_id res chain seq x y z
N MET A 1 20.38 -41.82 -23.81
CA MET A 1 19.24 -40.88 -23.77
C MET A 1 18.92 -40.55 -22.33
N TYR A 2 19.31 -39.38 -21.85
CA TYR A 2 18.65 -38.73 -20.72
C TYR A 2 18.84 -37.23 -20.92
N SER A 3 17.83 -36.60 -21.50
CA SER A 3 17.79 -35.14 -21.58
C SER A 3 17.54 -34.61 -20.17
N PRO A 4 18.31 -33.65 -19.65
CA PRO A 4 17.94 -32.98 -18.42
C PRO A 4 16.64 -32.23 -18.66
N ALA A 5 15.67 -32.42 -17.76
CA ALA A 5 14.39 -31.72 -17.77
C ALA A 5 14.62 -30.20 -17.85
N PRO A 6 13.79 -29.45 -18.60
CA PRO A 6 13.89 -28.00 -18.62
C PRO A 6 13.76 -27.47 -17.19
N ALA A 7 14.71 -26.65 -16.77
CA ALA A 7 14.64 -25.92 -15.52
C ALA A 7 13.29 -25.22 -15.46
N GLN A 8 12.44 -25.66 -14.52
CA GLN A 8 11.17 -25.00 -14.24
C GLN A 8 11.47 -23.52 -13.98
N PRO A 9 10.77 -22.58 -14.64
CA PRO A 9 10.88 -21.18 -14.27
C PRO A 9 10.57 -21.06 -12.77
N PRO A 10 11.23 -20.14 -12.04
CA PRO A 10 10.93 -19.93 -10.63
C PRO A 10 9.42 -19.75 -10.52
N ALA A 11 8.76 -20.66 -9.79
CA ALA A 11 7.35 -20.58 -9.56
C ALA A 11 7.06 -19.15 -9.10
N GLU A 12 6.19 -18.42 -9.81
CA GLU A 12 5.49 -17.29 -9.21
C GLU A 12 5.06 -17.78 -7.84
N LEU A 13 5.62 -17.19 -6.77
CA LEU A 13 5.44 -17.68 -5.41
C LEU A 13 3.95 -17.81 -5.17
N ALA A 14 3.47 -19.06 -5.19
CA ALA A 14 2.05 -19.33 -5.25
C ALA A 14 1.43 -18.78 -3.97
N MET A 15 0.45 -17.91 -4.13
CA MET A 15 -0.27 -17.28 -3.03
C MET A 15 -0.82 -18.36 -2.10
N SER A 16 -0.58 -18.26 -0.80
CA SER A 16 -1.01 -19.30 0.13
C SER A 16 -2.54 -19.35 0.21
N ALA A 17 -3.09 -20.54 0.43
CA ALA A 17 -4.53 -20.71 0.65
C ALA A 17 -5.04 -19.89 1.85
N ALA A 18 -4.16 -19.57 2.80
CA ALA A 18 -4.46 -18.70 3.95
C ALA A 18 -4.59 -17.22 3.57
N GLU A 19 -3.94 -16.77 2.49
CA GLU A 19 -4.00 -15.38 2.00
C GLU A 19 -5.21 -15.12 1.09
N GLN A 20 -5.80 -16.16 0.49
CA GLN A 20 -6.96 -16.07 -0.38
C GLN A 20 -8.16 -15.31 0.22
N PRO A 21 -8.65 -15.61 1.44
CA PRO A 21 -9.76 -14.87 2.02
C PRO A 21 -9.43 -13.38 2.28
N ILE A 22 -8.16 -13.08 2.57
CA ILE A 22 -7.69 -11.70 2.77
C ILE A 22 -7.73 -10.95 1.44
N LEU A 23 -7.26 -11.57 0.35
CA LEU A 23 -7.35 -10.99 -0.98
C LEU A 23 -8.80 -10.67 -1.36
N ASP A 24 -9.73 -11.60 -1.14
CA ASP A 24 -11.14 -11.40 -1.46
C ASP A 24 -11.76 -10.24 -0.67
N ALA A 25 -11.41 -10.10 0.61
CA ALA A 25 -11.81 -8.97 1.45
C ALA A 25 -11.24 -7.64 0.92
N LEU A 26 -9.96 -7.60 0.55
CA LEU A 26 -9.32 -6.40 -0.01
C LEU A 26 -9.96 -5.99 -1.35
N ILE A 27 -10.27 -6.96 -2.22
CA ILE A 27 -10.98 -6.70 -3.47
C ILE A 27 -12.38 -6.12 -3.20
N ALA A 28 -13.10 -6.64 -2.19
CA ALA A 28 -14.39 -6.10 -1.80
C ALA A 28 -14.29 -4.65 -1.32
N ILE A 29 -13.29 -4.32 -0.49
CA ILE A 29 -13.00 -2.95 -0.06
C ILE A 29 -12.70 -2.05 -1.26
N ARG A 30 -11.81 -2.48 -2.17
CA ARG A 30 -11.48 -1.74 -3.40
C ARG A 30 -12.71 -1.44 -4.24
N ASN A 31 -13.60 -2.42 -4.42
CA ASN A 31 -14.82 -2.27 -5.20
C ASN A 31 -15.80 -1.27 -4.57
N ARG A 32 -15.94 -1.30 -3.23
CA ARG A 32 -16.74 -0.31 -2.49
C ARG A 32 -16.16 1.10 -2.66
N LEU A 33 -14.85 1.27 -2.53
CA LEU A 33 -14.17 2.54 -2.78
C LEU A 33 -14.35 3.04 -4.22
N ALA A 34 -14.26 2.15 -5.21
CA ALA A 34 -14.48 2.49 -6.60
C ALA A 34 -15.93 2.92 -6.89
N ALA A 35 -16.91 2.29 -6.22
CA ALA A 35 -18.31 2.70 -6.29
C ALA A 35 -18.50 4.11 -5.68
N LEU A 36 -17.93 4.37 -4.51
CA LEU A 36 -17.96 5.68 -3.86
C LEU A 36 -17.30 6.77 -4.72
N LYS A 37 -16.21 6.44 -5.43
CA LYS A 37 -15.55 7.37 -6.36
C LYS A 37 -16.41 7.75 -7.57
N ARG A 38 -17.27 6.83 -8.03
CA ARG A 38 -18.18 7.04 -9.18
C ARG A 38 -19.41 7.84 -8.78
N ASP A 39 -19.90 7.67 -7.56
CA ASP A 39 -21.08 8.38 -7.05
C ASP A 39 -20.73 9.80 -6.54
N ARG A 40 -20.19 10.64 -7.44
CA ARG A 40 -19.78 12.02 -7.12
C ARG A 40 -20.95 12.95 -6.72
N GLY A 41 -22.19 12.51 -6.95
CA GLY A 41 -23.40 13.27 -6.65
C GLY A 41 -23.88 13.13 -5.20
N ASN A 42 -23.51 12.03 -4.53
CA ASN A 42 -23.83 11.79 -3.14
C ASN A 42 -22.55 11.97 -2.31
N TYR A 43 -22.47 13.07 -1.56
CA TYR A 43 -21.31 13.36 -0.72
C TYR A 43 -21.08 12.19 0.25
N TYR A 44 -20.08 11.35 -0.03
CA TYR A 44 -19.79 10.17 0.78
C TYR A 44 -19.50 10.62 2.23
N ARG A 45 -20.07 9.90 3.20
CA ARG A 45 -19.93 10.32 4.60
C ARG A 45 -18.50 10.01 5.06
N PRO A 46 -17.81 10.94 5.72
CA PRO A 46 -16.47 10.71 6.25
C PRO A 46 -16.39 9.44 7.12
N ASN A 47 -17.46 9.14 7.87
CA ASN A 47 -17.54 7.95 8.73
C ASN A 47 -17.48 6.63 7.94
N ASP A 48 -18.05 6.58 6.73
CA ASP A 48 -18.04 5.36 5.92
C ASP A 48 -16.62 5.08 5.41
N ILE A 49 -15.88 6.12 5.03
CA ILE A 49 -14.47 6.01 4.60
C ILE A 49 -13.58 5.60 5.78
N VAL A 50 -13.77 6.21 6.95
CA VAL A 50 -13.00 5.86 8.15
C VAL A 50 -13.29 4.41 8.58
N GLY A 51 -14.55 3.96 8.46
CA GLY A 51 -14.93 2.57 8.73
C GLY A 51 -14.23 1.58 7.79
N LEU A 52 -14.29 1.83 6.48
CA LEU A 52 -13.60 1.00 5.48
C LEU A 52 -12.07 1.00 5.68
N TYR A 53 -11.50 2.11 6.14
CA TYR A 53 -10.08 2.18 6.44
C TYR A 53 -9.70 1.30 7.63
N ARG A 54 -10.54 1.24 8.68
CA ARG A 54 -10.33 0.30 9.80
C ARG A 54 -10.42 -1.15 9.34
N GLU A 55 -11.40 -1.48 8.50
CA GLU A 55 -11.50 -2.83 7.89
C GLU A 55 -10.21 -3.17 7.12
N LEU A 56 -9.64 -2.22 6.36
CA LEU A 56 -8.37 -2.41 5.66
C LEU A 56 -7.21 -2.71 6.62
N LEU A 57 -7.10 -1.96 7.72
CA LEU A 57 -6.04 -2.16 8.73
C LEU A 57 -6.14 -3.54 9.40
N GLU A 58 -7.35 -4.02 9.67
CA GLU A 58 -7.57 -5.37 10.20
C GLU A 58 -7.08 -6.44 9.22
N GLN A 59 -7.39 -6.29 7.92
CA GLN A 59 -6.90 -7.22 6.89
C GLN A 59 -5.37 -7.17 6.75
N ALA A 60 -4.76 -5.98 6.85
CA ALA A 60 -3.30 -5.84 6.81
C ALA A 60 -2.62 -6.50 8.03
N SER A 61 -3.21 -6.37 9.22
CA SER A 61 -2.72 -7.04 10.43
C SER A 61 -2.84 -8.56 10.34
N LEU A 62 -3.96 -9.05 9.78
CA LEU A 62 -4.17 -10.47 9.53
C LEU A 62 -3.15 -11.00 8.51
N LEU A 63 -2.90 -10.25 7.43
CA LEU A 63 -1.88 -10.60 6.44
C LEU A 63 -0.49 -10.74 7.07
N GLN A 64 -0.11 -9.77 7.91
CA GLN A 64 1.17 -9.80 8.62
C GLN A 64 1.28 -11.05 9.52
N SER A 65 0.19 -11.41 10.18
CA SER A 65 0.14 -12.60 11.05
C SER A 65 0.28 -13.90 10.24
N VAL A 66 -0.40 -13.99 9.09
CA VAL A 66 -0.31 -15.15 8.19
C VAL A 66 1.11 -15.27 7.63
N ARG A 67 1.69 -14.20 7.08
CA ARG A 67 3.05 -14.21 6.53
C ARG A 67 4.11 -14.55 7.57
N ALA A 68 3.97 -14.06 8.80
CA ALA A 68 4.85 -14.41 9.91
C ALA A 68 4.80 -15.90 10.26
N SER A 69 3.61 -16.50 10.24
CA SER A 69 3.42 -17.94 10.51
C SER A 69 3.90 -18.85 9.38
N GLU A 70 3.87 -18.37 8.14
CA GLU A 70 4.33 -19.11 6.97
C GLU A 70 5.80 -18.82 6.60
N HIS A 71 6.50 -17.99 7.39
CA HIS A 71 7.86 -17.51 7.10
C HIS A 71 7.99 -16.81 5.74
N HIS A 72 6.93 -16.16 5.29
CA HIS A 72 6.87 -15.33 4.07
C HIS A 72 7.24 -13.86 4.35
N ASP A 73 8.04 -13.59 5.38
CA ASP A 73 8.41 -12.23 5.83
C ASP A 73 9.51 -11.56 4.97
N ASN A 74 9.94 -12.19 3.87
CA ASN A 74 10.98 -11.65 3.01
C ASN A 74 10.38 -10.66 2.00
N ASP A 75 11.02 -9.50 1.81
CA ASP A 75 10.68 -8.49 0.79
C ASP A 75 10.62 -9.03 -0.66
N ALA A 76 11.21 -10.21 -0.90
CA ALA A 76 11.11 -10.94 -2.16
C ALA A 76 9.76 -11.65 -2.37
N TYR A 77 8.99 -11.91 -1.30
CA TYR A 77 7.66 -12.50 -1.36
C TYR A 77 6.63 -11.40 -1.66
N LYS A 78 6.49 -11.07 -2.94
CA LYS A 78 5.44 -10.17 -3.43
C LYS A 78 4.47 -10.95 -4.28
N ASN A 79 3.20 -10.86 -3.91
CA ASN A 79 2.11 -11.52 -4.62
C ASN A 79 1.08 -10.49 -5.09
N ARG A 80 0.01 -10.97 -5.75
CA ARG A 80 -1.09 -10.11 -6.20
C ARG A 80 -1.77 -9.38 -5.05
N LEU A 81 -1.76 -9.94 -3.84
CA LEU A 81 -2.35 -9.32 -2.66
C LEU A 81 -1.61 -8.02 -2.31
N ASP A 82 -0.28 -7.98 -2.38
CA ASP A 82 0.49 -6.75 -2.18
C ASP A 82 0.10 -5.64 -3.16
N SER A 83 -0.11 -6.00 -4.43
CA SER A 83 -0.55 -5.03 -5.45
C SER A 83 -1.94 -4.48 -5.14
N VAL A 84 -2.90 -5.34 -4.75
CA VAL A 84 -4.26 -4.90 -4.39
C VAL A 84 -4.26 -4.08 -3.10
N LEU A 85 -3.42 -4.44 -2.14
CA LEU A 85 -3.26 -3.72 -0.87
C LEU A 85 -2.70 -2.30 -1.10
N ASP A 86 -1.65 -2.17 -1.91
CA ASP A 86 -1.08 -0.87 -2.33
C ASP A 86 -2.13 0.00 -3.03
N GLU A 87 -2.87 -0.57 -4.00
CA GLU A 87 -3.97 0.14 -4.66
C GLU A 87 -5.05 0.63 -3.68
N CYS A 88 -5.41 -0.18 -2.68
CA CYS A 88 -6.35 0.21 -1.63
C CYS A 88 -5.80 1.38 -0.81
N PHE A 89 -4.55 1.31 -0.35
CA PHE A 89 -3.93 2.38 0.43
C PHE A 89 -3.82 3.69 -0.37
N GLN A 90 -3.47 3.62 -1.66
CA GLN A 90 -3.45 4.80 -2.53
C GLN A 90 -4.86 5.41 -2.68
N LEU A 91 -5.90 4.59 -2.88
CA LEU A 91 -7.28 5.07 -2.95
C LEU A 91 -7.71 5.75 -1.65
N PHE A 92 -7.44 5.14 -0.50
CA PHE A 92 -7.74 5.77 0.80
C PHE A 92 -7.01 7.09 0.96
N SER A 93 -5.72 7.14 0.62
CA SER A 93 -4.94 8.37 0.68
C SER A 93 -5.60 9.51 -0.09
N LEU A 94 -6.09 9.23 -1.31
CA LEU A 94 -6.85 10.18 -2.13
C LEU A 94 -8.19 10.59 -1.49
N PHE A 95 -8.93 9.66 -0.89
CA PHE A 95 -10.18 9.98 -0.19
C PHE A 95 -9.95 10.86 1.03
N TYR A 96 -8.92 10.57 1.84
CA TYR A 96 -8.57 11.39 3.00
C TYR A 96 -8.13 12.80 2.60
N LEU A 97 -7.38 12.92 1.50
CA LEU A 97 -7.05 14.23 0.91
C LEU A 97 -8.32 14.97 0.43
N ALA A 98 -9.25 14.28 -0.23
CA ALA A 98 -10.49 14.86 -0.71
C ALA A 98 -11.45 15.30 0.42
N LEU A 99 -11.39 14.63 1.58
CA LEU A 99 -12.12 15.00 2.79
C LEU A 99 -11.46 16.17 3.56
N GLY A 100 -10.30 16.67 3.11
CA GLY A 100 -9.54 17.71 3.80
C GLY A 100 -8.77 17.21 5.03
N LYS A 101 -8.69 15.89 5.24
CA LYS A 101 -7.96 15.25 6.35
C LYS A 101 -6.48 15.04 6.02
N ASN A 102 -5.83 16.10 5.53
CA ASN A 102 -4.46 16.04 4.99
C ASN A 102 -3.37 15.76 6.04
N LYS A 103 -3.73 15.82 7.32
CA LYS A 103 -2.81 15.63 8.46
C LYS A 103 -2.89 14.23 9.09
N GLU A 104 -3.79 13.38 8.63
CA GLU A 104 -3.85 11.99 9.11
C GLU A 104 -2.84 11.12 8.35
N VAL A 105 -2.27 10.13 9.03
CA VAL A 105 -1.32 9.16 8.46
C VAL A 105 -1.77 8.57 7.12
N PRO A 106 -3.03 8.09 6.92
CA PRO A 106 -3.48 7.58 5.62
C PRO A 106 -3.32 8.58 4.46
N ALA A 107 -3.46 9.88 4.69
CA ALA A 107 -3.30 10.91 3.65
C ALA A 107 -1.85 11.07 3.19
N THR A 108 -0.89 10.59 3.97
CA THR A 108 0.54 10.68 3.63
C THR A 108 1.03 9.52 2.76
N TYR A 109 0.26 8.44 2.65
CA TYR A 109 0.67 7.23 1.93
C TYR A 109 1.00 7.50 0.46
N VAL A 110 0.13 8.23 -0.27
CA VAL A 110 0.40 8.57 -1.67
C VAL A 110 1.68 9.38 -1.82
N HIS A 111 1.97 10.27 -0.88
CA HIS A 111 3.23 11.02 -0.88
C HIS A 111 4.42 10.08 -0.71
N LEU A 112 4.39 9.13 0.23
CA LEU A 112 5.47 8.15 0.44
C LEU A 112 5.71 7.28 -0.80
N VAL A 113 4.64 6.78 -1.43
CA VAL A 113 4.74 6.00 -2.67
C VAL A 113 5.38 6.83 -3.78
N THR A 114 4.98 8.08 -3.96
CA THR A 114 5.58 8.98 -4.94
C THR A 114 7.06 9.25 -4.63
N VAL A 115 7.45 9.47 -3.37
CA VAL A 115 8.86 9.64 -3.00
C VAL A 115 9.67 8.39 -3.34
N LYS A 116 9.16 7.20 -3.01
CA LYS A 116 9.80 5.93 -3.34
C LYS A 116 10.02 5.76 -4.85
N GLN A 117 8.98 6.01 -5.64
CA GLN A 117 9.05 5.91 -7.10
C GLN A 117 10.08 6.89 -7.68
N ASN A 118 10.17 8.11 -7.16
CA ASN A 118 11.20 9.06 -7.57
C ASN A 118 12.61 8.53 -7.27
N PHE A 119 12.84 7.93 -6.10
CA PHE A 119 14.14 7.34 -5.78
C PHE A 119 14.47 6.11 -6.64
N GLU A 120 13.49 5.29 -6.98
CA GLU A 120 13.68 4.20 -7.94
C GLU A 120 14.09 4.75 -9.31
N LEU A 121 13.41 5.79 -9.81
CA LEU A 121 13.76 6.48 -11.05
C LEU A 121 15.16 7.09 -11.00
N MET A 122 15.52 7.79 -9.91
CA MET A 122 16.84 8.43 -9.73
C MET A 122 17.96 7.39 -9.66
N ARG A 123 17.71 6.25 -9.01
CA ARG A 123 18.63 5.11 -9.00
C ARG A 123 18.84 4.56 -10.40
N ASP A 124 17.77 4.44 -11.18
CA ASP A 124 17.81 3.86 -12.52
C ASP A 124 18.44 4.81 -13.55
N THR A 125 18.26 6.13 -13.40
CA THR A 125 18.92 7.14 -14.26
C THR A 125 20.36 7.44 -13.86
N GLY A 126 20.70 7.24 -12.57
CA GLY A 126 22.05 7.48 -12.03
C GLY A 126 22.50 8.94 -12.02
N ILE A 127 21.59 9.88 -12.27
CA ILE A 127 21.88 11.32 -12.34
C ILE A 127 21.00 12.02 -11.29
N TYR A 128 21.62 12.42 -10.20
CA TYR A 128 21.00 13.26 -9.17
C TYR A 128 22.08 14.02 -8.39
N THR A 129 21.69 15.16 -7.84
CA THR A 129 22.50 16.00 -6.96
C THR A 129 21.92 16.01 -5.55
N ASP A 130 22.71 16.44 -4.57
CA ASP A 130 22.21 16.60 -3.20
C ASP A 130 21.05 17.60 -3.11
N ASP A 131 21.06 18.63 -3.98
CA ASP A 131 19.98 19.62 -4.08
C ASP A 131 18.65 18.98 -4.54
N ASP A 132 18.70 17.93 -5.36
CA ASP A 132 17.52 17.18 -5.79
C ASP A 132 16.92 16.35 -4.64
N LEU A 133 17.73 16.00 -3.63
CA LEU A 133 17.32 15.16 -2.50
C LEU A 133 16.71 15.97 -1.34
N GLU A 134 17.14 17.23 -1.16
CA GLU A 134 16.69 18.12 -0.09
C GLU A 134 15.16 18.22 0.07
N PRO A 135 14.35 18.44 -1.00
CA PRO A 135 12.89 18.53 -0.85
C PRO A 135 12.26 17.22 -0.34
N PHE A 136 12.84 16.06 -0.68
CA PHE A 136 12.37 14.78 -0.19
C PHE A 136 12.72 14.56 1.28
N VAL A 137 13.90 15.01 1.73
CA VAL A 137 14.30 14.96 3.14
C VAL A 137 13.35 15.78 4.00
N VAL A 138 13.06 17.02 3.58
CA VAL A 138 12.09 17.89 4.27
C VAL A 138 10.73 17.20 4.35
N ARG A 139 10.23 16.67 3.23
CA ARG A 139 8.92 16.01 3.19
C ARG A 139 8.84 14.76 4.07
N LEU A 140 9.87 13.92 4.06
CA LEU A 140 9.94 12.73 4.92
C LEU A 140 9.99 13.10 6.40
N ARG A 141 10.64 14.22 6.77
CA ARG A 141 10.65 14.74 8.13
C ARG A 141 9.27 15.20 8.57
N GLU A 142 8.51 15.89 7.71
CA GLU A 142 7.13 16.27 7.98
C GLU A 142 6.23 15.04 8.20
N ILE A 143 6.34 14.03 7.33
CA ILE A 143 5.55 12.81 7.44
C ILE A 143 5.88 12.07 8.74
N ARG A 144 7.16 12.01 9.12
CA ARG A 144 7.58 11.46 10.42
C ARG A 144 6.91 12.17 11.59
N GLN A 145 6.90 13.51 11.58
CA GLN A 145 6.26 14.28 12.64
C GLN A 145 4.75 14.03 12.73
N LEU A 146 4.07 13.85 11.59
CA LEU A 146 2.65 13.50 11.56
C LEU A 146 2.39 12.13 12.19
N ILE A 147 3.22 11.13 11.85
CA ILE A 147 3.11 9.77 12.43
C ILE A 147 3.35 9.81 13.94
N GLU A 148 4.39 10.52 14.40
CA GLU A 148 4.69 10.67 15.83
C GLU A 148 3.58 11.38 16.60
N ALA A 149 2.95 12.40 15.99
CA ALA A 149 1.83 13.12 16.60
C ALA A 149 0.55 12.26 16.69
N GLU A 150 0.28 11.40 15.70
CA GLU A 150 -0.85 10.47 15.71
C GLU A 150 -0.63 9.31 16.69
N ALA A 151 0.60 8.79 16.80
CA ALA A 151 0.94 7.73 17.75
C ALA A 151 0.89 8.18 19.23
N ALA A 152 0.97 9.48 19.48
CA ALA A 152 0.89 10.07 20.82
C ALA A 152 -0.55 10.41 21.27
N GLN A 153 -1.55 10.22 20.40
CA GLN A 153 -2.98 10.44 20.68
C GLN A 153 -3.68 9.13 21.07
#